data_AF-A0A9X1LFT4-F1
#
_entry.id   AF-A0A9X1LFT4-F1
#
_cell.length_a   1.000
_cell.length_b   1.000
_cell.length_c   1.000
_cell.angle_alpha   90.00
_cell.angle_beta   90.00
_cell.angle_gamma   90.00
#
_symmetry.space_group_name_H-M   'P 1'
#
loop_
_entity.id
_entity.type
_entity.pdbx_description
1 polymer ?
#
loop_
_entity_poly.entity_id
_entity_poly.type
_entity_poly.pdbx_seq_one_letter_code
_entity_poly.pdbx_strand_id
1 'polypeptide(L)'
;MESRKLISALSIARSFGLQSISQSEFFLKVAYSEPLTLLEIANTDDASSPQYKTALGQFIKLSSGSAYRDKDGLGVLRYANTGINRKVTLTTKGFGLKQRIE
;
A
#
# COMPACT_ATOMS: atom_id res chain seq x y z
N MET A 1 -15.21 -1.85 -21.84
CA MET A 1 -15.86 -2.11 -20.54
C MET A 1 -14.81 -2.17 -19.41
N GLU A 2 -13.68 -2.83 -19.64
CA GLU A 2 -12.56 -2.90 -18.69
C GLU A 2 -11.92 -1.55 -18.37
N SER A 3 -11.71 -0.68 -19.35
CA SER A 3 -11.12 0.65 -19.12
C SER A 3 -11.98 1.54 -18.20
N ARG A 4 -13.32 1.40 -18.22
CA ARG A 4 -14.21 2.12 -17.30
C ARG A 4 -14.09 1.60 -15.87
N LYS A 5 -13.96 0.28 -15.69
CA LYS A 5 -13.72 -0.35 -14.38
C LYS A 5 -12.38 0.12 -13.80
N LEU A 6 -11.32 0.14 -14.62
CA LEU A 6 -10.01 0.63 -14.22
C LEU A 6 -10.05 2.11 -13.77
N ILE A 7 -10.67 2.99 -14.56
CA ILE A 7 -10.79 4.42 -14.20
C ILE A 7 -11.57 4.60 -12.89
N SER A 8 -12.62 3.79 -12.69
CA SER A 8 -13.40 3.81 -11.45
C SER A 8 -12.56 3.36 -10.25
N ALA A 9 -11.84 2.24 -10.36
CA ALA A 9 -10.96 1.74 -9.31
C ALA A 9 -9.86 2.75 -8.93
N LEU A 10 -9.23 3.38 -9.94
CA LEU A 10 -8.23 4.43 -9.71
C LEU A 10 -8.83 5.67 -9.03
N SER A 11 -10.06 6.06 -9.38
CA SER A 11 -10.74 7.18 -8.74
C SER A 11 -11.08 6.89 -7.27
N ILE A 12 -11.53 5.66 -6.98
CA ILE A 12 -11.78 5.20 -5.61
C ILE A 12 -10.47 5.18 -4.82
N ALA A 13 -9.41 4.56 -5.35
CA ALA A 13 -8.08 4.55 -4.74
C ALA A 13 -7.59 5.96 -4.39
N ARG A 14 -7.78 6.92 -5.30
CA ARG A 14 -7.44 8.33 -5.07
C ARG A 14 -8.22 8.96 -3.92
N SER A 15 -9.53 8.69 -3.81
CA SER A 15 -10.34 9.15 -2.68
C SER A 15 -9.91 8.57 -1.32
N PHE A 16 -9.20 7.44 -1.35
CA PHE A 16 -8.60 6.82 -0.16
C PHE A 16 -7.19 7.32 0.14
N GLY A 17 -6.64 8.22 -0.68
CA GLY A 17 -5.34 8.85 -0.47
C GLY A 17 -4.19 8.24 -1.29
N LEU A 18 -4.48 7.31 -2.20
CA LEU A 18 -3.48 6.78 -3.14
C LEU A 18 -3.29 7.76 -4.29
N GLN A 19 -2.17 8.48 -4.28
CA GLN A 19 -1.88 9.60 -5.17
C GLN A 19 -1.18 9.20 -6.46
N SER A 20 -0.65 7.97 -6.54
CA SER A 20 0.03 7.46 -7.74
C SER A 20 -0.34 6.03 -8.07
N ILE A 21 -0.09 5.63 -9.33
CA ILE A 21 -0.25 4.25 -9.78
C ILE A 21 0.63 3.32 -8.95
N SER A 22 1.88 3.70 -8.68
CA SER A 22 2.81 2.89 -7.89
C SER A 22 2.35 2.67 -6.45
N GLN A 23 1.67 3.65 -5.85
CA GLN A 23 1.02 3.49 -4.55
C GLN A 23 -0.16 2.53 -4.61
N SER A 24 -0.89 2.53 -5.73
CA SER A 24 -2.00 1.61 -5.99
C SER A 24 -1.52 0.18 -6.21
N GLU A 25 -0.46 0.00 -7.00
CA GLU A 25 0.21 -1.30 -7.20
C GLU A 25 0.73 -1.85 -5.88
N PHE A 26 1.42 -1.03 -5.09
CA PHE A 26 1.91 -1.40 -3.77
C PHE A 26 0.78 -1.81 -2.82
N PHE A 27 -0.31 -1.03 -2.78
CA PHE A 27 -1.50 -1.36 -2.00
C PHE A 27 -2.09 -2.70 -2.43
N LEU A 28 -2.30 -2.91 -3.73
CA LEU A 28 -2.87 -4.14 -4.28
C LEU A 28 -2.01 -5.36 -3.95
N LYS A 29 -0.68 -5.22 -4.05
CA LYS A 29 0.26 -6.29 -3.67
C LYS A 29 0.03 -6.74 -2.23
N VAL A 30 -0.05 -5.80 -1.30
CA VAL A 30 -0.30 -6.12 0.12
C VAL A 30 -1.73 -6.62 0.34
N ALA A 31 -2.72 -6.07 -0.36
CA ALA A 31 -4.13 -6.40 -0.19
C ALA A 31 -4.48 -7.84 -0.62
N TYR A 32 -3.73 -8.41 -1.57
CA TYR A 32 -3.96 -9.75 -2.13
C TYR A 32 -2.86 -10.75 -1.83
N SER A 33 -1.88 -10.41 -0.99
CA SER A 33 -0.85 -11.34 -0.51
C SER A 33 -1.07 -11.68 0.97
N GLU A 34 -0.53 -12.82 1.39
CA GLU A 34 -0.32 -13.08 2.82
C GLU A 34 0.54 -11.97 3.45
N PRO A 35 0.41 -11.66 4.75
CA PRO A 35 1.16 -10.59 5.38
C PRO A 35 2.69 -10.71 5.18
N LEU A 36 3.26 -9.76 4.43
CA LEU A 36 4.67 -9.70 4.03
C LEU A 36 5.45 -8.67 4.87
N THR A 37 6.71 -8.96 5.16
CA THR A 37 7.70 -8.01 5.65
C THR A 37 8.14 -7.04 4.55
N LEU A 38 8.72 -5.90 4.93
CA LEU A 38 9.33 -4.98 3.95
C LEU A 38 10.39 -5.66 3.08
N LEU A 39 11.16 -6.59 3.64
CA LEU A 39 12.21 -7.30 2.93
C LEU A 39 11.60 -8.24 1.89
N GLU A 40 10.56 -8.97 2.24
CA GLU A 40 9.83 -9.83 1.30
C GLU A 40 9.19 -9.00 0.19
N ILE A 41 8.57 -7.87 0.53
CA ILE A 41 8.00 -6.90 -0.42
C ILE A 41 9.08 -6.32 -1.35
N ALA A 42 10.29 -6.06 -0.83
CA ALA A 42 11.43 -5.53 -1.56
C ALA A 42 12.17 -6.59 -2.41
N ASN A 43 11.83 -7.87 -2.26
CA ASN A 43 12.45 -8.99 -2.97
C ASN A 43 11.48 -9.66 -3.97
N THR A 44 10.28 -9.11 -4.19
CA THR A 44 9.39 -9.59 -5.26
C THR A 44 9.88 -9.16 -6.64
N ASP A 45 9.50 -9.86 -7.72
CA ASP A 45 9.90 -9.52 -9.10
C ASP A 45 9.65 -8.04 -9.48
N ASP A 46 8.57 -7.46 -8.93
CA ASP A 46 8.19 -6.04 -9.07
C ASP A 46 9.21 -5.07 -8.43
N ALA A 47 10.08 -5.54 -7.53
CA ALA A 47 11.01 -4.73 -6.77
C ALA A 47 12.24 -4.27 -7.58
N SER A 48 12.39 -4.76 -8.82
CA SER A 48 13.34 -4.20 -9.78
C SER A 48 12.87 -2.84 -10.34
N SER A 49 11.56 -2.55 -10.27
CA SER A 49 10.96 -1.30 -10.76
C SER A 49 11.35 -0.09 -9.92
N PRO A 50 11.96 0.97 -10.50
CA PRO A 50 12.25 2.23 -9.81
C PRO A 50 11.01 2.88 -9.17
N GLN A 51 9.85 2.74 -9.83
CA GLN A 51 8.58 3.27 -9.40
C GLN A 51 8.07 2.53 -8.16
N TYR A 52 8.21 1.21 -8.13
CA TYR A 52 7.86 0.39 -6.97
C TYR A 52 8.77 0.67 -5.77
N LYS A 53 10.09 0.80 -5.99
CA LYS A 53 11.05 1.23 -4.95
C LYS A 53 10.70 2.60 -4.37
N THR A 54 10.20 3.51 -5.21
CA THR A 54 9.74 4.84 -4.78
C THR A 54 8.51 4.72 -3.87
N ALA A 55 7.51 3.91 -4.24
CA ALA A 55 6.32 3.69 -3.43
C ALA A 55 6.64 3.01 -2.09
N LEU A 56 7.51 2.00 -2.09
CA LEU A 56 8.03 1.36 -0.89
C LEU A 56 8.78 2.36 0.01
N GLY A 57 9.64 3.20 -0.58
CA GLY A 57 10.36 4.24 0.14
C GLY A 57 9.44 5.29 0.76
N GLN A 58 8.37 5.68 0.06
CA GLN A 58 7.32 6.54 0.60
C GLN A 58 6.60 5.87 1.76
N PHE A 59 6.18 4.61 1.62
CA PHE A 59 5.57 3.85 2.70
C PHE A 59 6.47 3.78 3.94
N ILE A 60 7.76 3.46 3.76
CA ILE A 60 8.74 3.41 4.87
C ILE A 60 8.87 4.78 5.54
N LYS A 61 9.08 5.86 4.79
CA LYS A 61 9.22 7.23 5.33
C LYS A 61 8.00 7.66 6.15
N LEU A 62 6.82 7.33 5.64
CA LEU A 62 5.55 7.72 6.24
C LEU A 62 5.18 6.82 7.43
N SER A 63 5.67 5.57 7.48
CA SER A 63 5.33 4.61 8.53
C SER A 63 6.36 4.52 9.67
N SER A 64 7.51 5.20 9.58
CA SER A 64 8.70 4.89 10.40
C SER A 64 8.91 5.64 11.72
N GLY A 65 7.98 6.45 12.25
CA GLY A 65 8.19 6.90 13.65
C GLY A 65 7.58 8.20 14.13
N SER A 66 6.33 8.50 13.80
CA SER A 66 5.59 9.50 14.57
C SER A 66 4.22 8.93 14.91
N ALA A 67 3.79 9.09 16.16
CA ALA A 67 2.45 8.74 16.65
C ALA A 67 1.32 9.58 16.02
N TYR A 68 1.68 10.51 15.12
CA TYR A 68 0.75 11.30 14.32
C TYR A 68 0.80 10.92 12.83
N ARG A 69 1.77 10.09 12.41
CA ARG A 69 1.99 9.69 11.01
C ARG A 69 1.23 8.45 10.59
N ASP A 70 0.53 7.79 11.49
CA ASP A 70 -0.54 6.84 11.19
C ASP A 70 -1.66 7.47 10.33
N LYS A 71 -1.73 8.81 10.29
CA LYS A 71 -2.51 9.59 9.31
C LYS A 71 -1.78 9.87 7.99
N ASP A 72 -0.44 9.78 7.98
CA ASP A 72 0.44 10.14 6.86
C ASP A 72 1.03 8.93 6.11
N GLY A 73 1.00 7.71 6.67
CA GLY A 73 1.13 6.48 5.89
C GLY A 73 0.15 6.49 4.72
N LEU A 74 0.19 5.50 3.81
CA LEU A 74 -0.85 5.38 2.75
C LEU A 74 -2.29 5.39 3.33
N GLY A 75 -2.45 5.29 4.66
CA GLY A 75 -3.71 5.39 5.40
C GLY A 75 -4.53 4.12 5.29
N VAL A 76 -4.24 3.36 4.25
CA VAL A 76 -4.78 2.04 3.93
C VAL A 76 -3.85 0.90 4.36
N LEU A 77 -2.59 1.18 4.70
CA LEU A 77 -1.60 0.19 5.14
C LEU A 77 -0.97 0.58 6.49
N ARG A 78 -0.56 -0.43 7.27
CA ARG A 78 0.15 -0.29 8.55
C ARG A 78 1.13 -1.44 8.78
N TYR A 79 2.04 -1.26 9.75
CA TYR A 79 2.74 -2.40 10.33
C TYR A 79 1.81 -3.21 11.24
N ALA A 80 1.86 -4.53 11.13
CA ALA A 80 1.08 -5.45 11.95
C ALA A 80 1.68 -5.63 13.37
N ASN A 81 2.99 -5.45 13.50
CA ASN A 81 3.77 -5.69 14.70
C ASN A 81 4.93 -4.67 14.84
N THR A 82 5.50 -4.56 16.04
CA THR A 82 6.71 -3.76 16.33
C THR A 82 7.97 -4.61 16.18
N GLY A 83 9.12 -3.99 15.91
CA GLY A 83 10.44 -4.67 15.89
C GLY A 83 11.16 -4.67 14.54
N ILE A 84 12.14 -5.56 14.39
CA ILE A 84 12.86 -5.86 13.14
C ILE A 84 12.04 -6.92 12.40
N ASN A 85 11.81 -6.78 11.09
CA ASN A 85 10.89 -7.62 10.29
C ASN A 85 9.40 -7.44 10.56
N ARG A 86 8.96 -6.18 10.68
CA ARG A 86 7.53 -5.87 10.77
C ARG A 86 6.83 -6.24 9.48
N LYS A 87 5.71 -6.96 9.61
CA LYS A 87 4.83 -7.27 8.48
C LYS A 87 3.94 -6.08 8.16
N VAL A 88 3.60 -5.90 6.89
CA VAL A 88 2.67 -4.88 6.41
C VAL A 88 1.31 -5.52 6.23
N THR A 89 0.26 -4.83 6.65
CA THR A 89 -1.13 -5.28 6.54
C THR A 89 -2.07 -4.10 6.29
N LEU A 90 -3.33 -4.39 5.97
CA LEU A 90 -4.36 -3.39 5.76
C LEU A 90 -4.78 -2.74 7.10
N THR A 91 -5.07 -1.45 7.04
CA THR A 91 -5.88 -0.77 8.07
C THR A 91 -7.37 -1.06 7.83
N THR A 92 -8.25 -0.67 8.76
CA THR A 92 -9.71 -0.68 8.51
C THR A 92 -10.08 0.09 7.25
N LYS A 93 -9.42 1.24 7.02
CA LYS A 93 -9.59 2.04 5.80
C LYS A 93 -9.12 1.27 4.55
N GLY A 94 -8.01 0.54 4.65
CA GLY A 94 -7.50 -0.30 3.55
C GLY A 94 -8.41 -1.48 3.22
N PHE A 95 -9.00 -2.13 4.21
CA PHE A 95 -10.04 -3.14 3.98
C PHE A 95 -11.25 -2.54 3.25
N GLY A 96 -11.70 -1.35 3.65
CA GLY A 96 -12.77 -0.64 2.96
C GLY A 96 -12.42 -0.23 1.53
N LEU A 97 -11.15 0.06 1.24
CA LEU A 97 -10.69 0.28 -0.12
C LEU A 97 -10.75 -1.02 -0.93
N LYS A 98 -10.19 -2.12 -0.41
CA LYS A 98 -10.16 -3.43 -1.08
C LYS A 98 -11.56 -3.85 -1.53
N GLN A 99 -12.55 -3.79 -0.64
CA GLN A 99 -13.94 -4.14 -0.95
C GLN A 99 -14.61 -3.27 -2.01
N ARG A 100 -14.14 -2.04 -2.23
CA ARG A 100 -14.73 -1.09 -3.20
C ARG A 100 -14.09 -1.16 -4.59
N ILE A 101 -12.92 -1.77 -4.70
CA ILE A 101 -12.20 -1.93 -5.97
C ILE A 101 -12.25 -3.37 -6.50
N GLU A 102 -12.72 -4.33 -5.69
CA GLU A 102 -13.21 -5.66 -6.11
C GLU A 102 -14.46 -5.53 -7.00
#